data_AF-V5I7M3-F1
#
_entry.id   AF-V5I7M3-F1
#
_cell.length_a   1.000
_cell.length_b   1.000
_cell.length_c   1.000
_cell.angle_alpha   90.00
_cell.angle_beta   90.00
_cell.angle_gamma   90.00
#
_symmetry.space_group_name_H-M   'P 1'
#
loop_
_entity.id
_entity.type
_entity.pdbx_description
1 polymer ?
#
loop_
_entity_poly.entity_id
_entity_poly.type
_entity_poly.pdbx_seq_one_letter_code
_entity_poly.pdbx_strand_id
1 'polypeptide(L)'
;TLYTGLKGAFTAIINLLIKVSNDKSKPSGEDKLFVCATIRVLSAWLAQETTAMRTQVYQLLPFILELANETFYAYRARRVAEKAGTATNTDRDPLSSVDVLRVMLPALCHLAVEDESRKIILTQNE
;
A
#
# COMPACT_ATOMS: atom_id res chain seq x y z
N THR A 1 -19.04 -5.93 -20.38
CA THR A 1 -18.36 -7.20 -20.07
C THR A 1 -17.01 -6.99 -19.41
N LEU A 2 -16.10 -6.19 -20.00
CA LEU A 2 -14.78 -5.91 -19.40
C LEU A 2 -14.86 -5.15 -18.06
N TYR A 3 -15.53 -4.00 -18.02
CA TYR A 3 -15.69 -3.18 -16.80
C TYR A 3 -16.28 -3.98 -15.62
N THR A 4 -17.32 -4.78 -15.88
CA THR A 4 -17.95 -5.65 -14.87
C THR A 4 -16.99 -6.69 -14.33
N GLY A 5 -16.18 -7.31 -15.20
CA GLY A 5 -15.16 -8.27 -14.81
C GLY A 5 -14.07 -7.64 -13.95
N LEU A 6 -13.55 -6.48 -14.35
CA LEU A 6 -12.55 -5.75 -13.56
C LEU A 6 -13.10 -5.30 -12.21
N LYS A 7 -14.32 -4.76 -12.16
CA LYS A 7 -14.97 -4.39 -10.89
C LYS A 7 -15.07 -5.59 -9.93
N GLY A 8 -15.43 -6.77 -10.44
CA GLY A 8 -15.45 -8.00 -9.65
C GLY A 8 -14.07 -8.39 -9.11
N ALA A 9 -13.04 -8.35 -9.96
CA ALA A 9 -11.66 -8.65 -9.57
C ALA A 9 -11.13 -7.69 -8.49
N PHE A 10 -11.33 -6.37 -8.66
CA PHE A 10 -10.91 -5.39 -7.67
C PHE A 10 -11.74 -5.45 -6.38
N THR A 11 -13.00 -5.89 -6.46
CA THR A 11 -13.78 -6.21 -5.27
C THR A 11 -13.16 -7.36 -4.48
N ALA A 12 -12.69 -8.41 -5.15
CA ALA A 12 -11.98 -9.50 -4.48
C ALA A 12 -10.67 -9.03 -3.84
N ILE A 13 -9.89 -8.19 -4.54
CA ILE A 13 -8.64 -7.59 -4.02
C ILE A 13 -8.92 -6.75 -2.76
N ILE A 14 -9.92 -5.87 -2.81
CA ILE A 14 -10.29 -5.03 -1.67
C ILE A 14 -10.73 -5.90 -0.49
N ASN A 15 -11.57 -6.90 -0.72
CA ASN A 15 -12.04 -7.79 0.35
C ASN A 15 -10.90 -8.60 0.98
N LEU A 16 -9.93 -9.05 0.18
CA LEU A 16 -8.72 -9.68 0.67
C LEU A 16 -7.94 -8.72 1.59
N LEU A 17 -7.69 -7.49 1.15
CA LEU A 17 -6.94 -6.51 1.94
C LEU A 17 -7.70 -6.09 3.21
N ILE A 18 -9.04 -5.96 3.17
CA ILE A 18 -9.86 -5.70 4.35
C ILE A 18 -9.75 -6.88 5.34
N LYS A 19 -9.79 -8.12 4.85
CA LYS A 19 -9.62 -9.31 5.69
C LYS A 19 -8.26 -9.31 6.37
N VAL A 20 -7.19 -9.04 5.62
CA VAL A 20 -5.82 -8.94 6.16
C VAL A 20 -5.70 -7.79 7.17
N SER A 21 -6.29 -6.64 6.89
CA SER A 21 -6.28 -5.47 7.79
C SER A 21 -6.97 -5.75 9.13
N ASN A 22 -7.98 -6.63 9.14
CA ASN A 22 -8.73 -6.99 10.35
C ASN A 22 -8.20 -8.27 11.02
N ASP A 23 -7.23 -8.95 10.41
CA ASP A 23 -6.69 -10.17 10.96
C ASP A 23 -5.82 -9.87 12.19
N LYS A 24 -5.97 -10.68 13.24
CA LYS A 24 -5.16 -10.56 14.45
C LYS A 24 -3.73 -11.04 14.22
N SER A 25 -3.54 -12.00 13.31
CA SER A 25 -2.20 -12.37 12.84
C SER A 25 -1.76 -11.39 11.76
N LYS A 26 -0.94 -10.40 12.14
CA LYS A 26 -0.32 -9.49 11.16
C LYS A 26 0.54 -10.32 10.18
N PRO A 27 0.48 -10.03 8.86
CA PRO A 27 1.29 -10.73 7.87
C PRO A 27 2.78 -10.51 8.15
N SER A 28 3.59 -11.56 7.93
CA SER A 28 5.03 -11.54 8.20
C SER A 28 5.82 -12.13 7.04
N GLY A 29 7.07 -11.69 6.85
CA GLY A 29 7.95 -12.22 5.80
C GLY A 29 7.34 -12.12 4.39
N GLU A 30 7.23 -13.25 3.70
CA GLU A 30 6.71 -13.35 2.33
C GLU A 30 5.25 -12.92 2.20
N ASP A 31 4.40 -13.20 3.20
CA ASP A 31 2.99 -12.78 3.18
C ASP A 31 2.87 -11.27 3.11
N LYS A 32 3.78 -10.55 3.76
CA LYS A 32 3.78 -9.10 3.75
C LYS A 32 4.21 -8.52 2.40
N LEU A 33 5.13 -9.20 1.70
CA LEU A 33 5.46 -8.87 0.31
C LEU A 33 4.27 -9.11 -0.61
N PHE A 34 3.52 -10.19 -0.42
CA PHE A 34 2.30 -10.47 -1.17
C PHE A 34 1.25 -9.37 -0.97
N VAL A 35 1.08 -8.88 0.27
CA VAL A 35 0.21 -7.74 0.57
C VAL A 35 0.68 -6.47 -0.15
N CYS A 36 1.99 -6.18 -0.13
CA CYS A 36 2.55 -5.04 -0.86
C CYS A 36 2.31 -5.14 -2.37
N ALA A 37 2.48 -6.33 -2.96
CA ALA A 37 2.20 -6.58 -4.37
C ALA A 37 0.71 -6.41 -4.69
N THR A 38 -0.17 -6.85 -3.80
CA THR A 38 -1.62 -6.68 -3.92
C THR A 38 -2.02 -5.20 -3.90
N ILE A 39 -1.43 -4.41 -2.98
CA ILE A 39 -1.63 -2.96 -2.92
C ILE A 39 -1.12 -2.28 -4.20
N ARG A 40 -0.02 -2.76 -4.80
CA ARG A 40 0.48 -2.26 -6.08
C ARG A 40 -0.54 -2.43 -7.20
N VAL A 41 -1.21 -3.59 -7.27
CA VAL A 41 -2.28 -3.84 -8.24
C VAL A 41 -3.46 -2.91 -8.00
N LEU A 42 -3.89 -2.76 -6.74
CA LEU A 42 -4.96 -1.82 -6.37
C LEU A 42 -4.61 -0.37 -6.73
N SER A 43 -3.38 0.06 -6.45
CA SER A 43 -2.91 1.43 -6.72
C SER A 43 -2.93 1.76 -8.22
N ALA A 44 -2.52 0.80 -9.06
CA ALA A 44 -2.58 0.95 -10.51
C ALA A 44 -4.02 1.14 -11.01
N TRP A 45 -4.98 0.44 -10.40
CA TRP A 45 -6.40 0.61 -10.72
C TRP A 45 -6.96 1.95 -10.24
N LEU A 46 -6.66 2.35 -9.01
CA LEU A 46 -7.12 3.63 -8.47
C LEU A 46 -6.56 4.84 -9.23
N ALA A 47 -5.38 4.69 -9.83
CA ALA A 47 -4.81 5.71 -10.71
C ALA A 47 -5.57 5.85 -12.04
N GLN A 48 -6.30 4.83 -12.49
CA GLN A 48 -7.03 4.82 -13.75
C GLN A 48 -8.53 5.06 -13.58
N GLU A 49 -9.13 4.50 -12.53
CA GLU A 49 -10.57 4.54 -12.23
C GLU A 49 -10.79 5.16 -10.84
N THR A 50 -10.64 6.48 -10.78
CA THR A 50 -10.47 7.26 -9.55
C THR A 50 -11.69 7.30 -8.64
N THR A 51 -12.88 6.99 -9.16
CA THR A 51 -14.13 7.07 -8.39
C THR A 51 -14.70 5.70 -8.02
N ALA A 52 -14.05 4.60 -8.43
CA ALA A 52 -14.54 3.27 -8.17
C ALA A 52 -14.31 2.88 -6.70
N MET A 53 -15.34 2.35 -6.04
CA MET A 53 -15.22 1.67 -4.74
C MET A 53 -14.71 2.56 -3.58
N ARG A 54 -14.90 3.88 -3.70
CA ARG A 54 -14.41 4.92 -2.76
C ARG A 54 -14.57 4.57 -1.29
N THR A 55 -15.78 4.19 -0.85
CA THR A 55 -16.04 3.87 0.57
C THR A 55 -15.13 2.77 1.09
N GLN A 56 -14.90 1.72 0.30
CA GLN A 56 -14.04 0.60 0.69
C GLN A 56 -12.56 0.98 0.63
N VAL A 57 -12.18 1.83 -0.33
CA VAL A 57 -10.84 2.39 -0.41
C VAL A 57 -10.54 3.25 0.82
N TYR A 58 -11.47 4.11 1.25
CA TYR A 58 -11.30 4.93 2.45
C TYR A 58 -11.15 4.09 3.71
N GLN A 59 -11.94 3.02 3.84
CA GLN A 59 -11.81 2.08 4.96
C GLN A 59 -10.42 1.43 5.00
N LEU A 60 -9.83 1.17 3.83
CA LEU A 60 -8.54 0.48 3.70
C LEU A 60 -7.34 1.42 3.76
N LEU A 61 -7.55 2.71 3.51
CA LEU A 61 -6.49 3.70 3.37
C LEU A 61 -5.57 3.79 4.61
N PRO A 62 -6.07 3.76 5.86
CA PRO A 62 -5.20 3.76 7.04
C PRO A 62 -4.24 2.56 7.08
N PHE A 63 -4.74 1.36 6.78
CA PHE A 63 -3.92 0.15 6.74
C PHE A 63 -2.83 0.23 5.67
N ILE A 64 -3.19 0.72 4.48
CA ILE A 64 -2.22 0.86 3.39
C ILE A 64 -1.14 1.87 3.74
N LEU A 65 -1.51 3.00 4.34
CA LEU A 65 -0.57 4.05 4.73
C LEU A 65 0.34 3.62 5.91
N GLU A 66 -0.14 2.82 6.87
CA GLU A 66 0.70 2.18 7.91
C GLU A 66 1.81 1.34 7.25
N LEU A 67 1.44 0.49 6.29
CA LEU A 67 2.39 -0.35 5.56
C LEU A 67 3.30 0.48 4.63
N ALA A 68 2.79 1.58 4.07
CA ALA A 68 3.57 2.51 3.27
C ALA A 68 4.68 3.17 4.09
N ASN A 69 4.38 3.58 5.33
CA ASN A 69 5.37 4.10 6.26
C ASN A 69 6.41 3.04 6.62
N GLU A 70 5.98 1.84 6.99
CA GLU A 70 6.90 0.76 7.35
C GLU A 70 7.88 0.43 6.22
N THR A 71 7.37 0.22 5.00
CA THR A 71 8.21 -0.07 3.83
C THR A 71 9.11 1.10 3.46
N PHE A 72 8.64 2.35 3.59
CA PHE A 72 9.45 3.54 3.36
C PHE A 72 10.64 3.62 4.32
N TYR A 73 10.43 3.39 5.62
CA TYR A 73 11.52 3.43 6.60
C TYR A 73 12.52 2.28 6.39
N ALA A 74 12.04 1.07 6.11
CA ALA A 74 12.91 -0.06 5.77
C ALA A 74 13.75 0.21 4.51
N TYR A 75 13.11 0.74 3.47
CA TYR A 75 13.77 1.12 2.21
C TYR A 75 14.82 2.23 2.43
N ARG A 76 14.48 3.26 3.21
CA ARG A 76 15.38 4.36 3.55
C ARG A 76 16.58 3.87 4.36
N ALA A 77 16.37 3.02 5.37
CA ALA A 77 17.45 2.46 6.17
C ALA A 77 18.46 1.70 5.30
N ARG A 78 17.98 0.85 4.37
CA ARG A 78 18.83 0.17 3.39
C ARG A 78 19.62 1.17 2.53
N ARG A 79 18.95 2.16 1.95
CA ARG A 79 19.58 3.19 1.11
C ARG A 79 20.68 3.96 1.84
N VAL A 80 20.52 4.21 3.14
CA VAL A 80 21.53 4.88 3.97
C VAL A 80 22.71 3.94 4.23
N ALA A 81 22.47 2.68 4.60
CA ALA A 81 23.53 1.70 4.82
C ALA A 81 24.36 1.43 3.54
N GLU A 82 23.72 1.38 2.37
CA GLU A 82 24.38 1.25 1.07
C GLU A 82 25.31 2.43 0.79
N LYS A 83 24.87 3.66 1.07
CA LYS A 83 25.70 4.87 0.91
C LYS A 83 26.86 4.91 1.91
N ALA A 84 26.68 4.38 3.10
CA ALA A 84 27.71 4.30 4.14
C ALA A 84 28.71 3.14 3.93
N GLY A 85 28.45 2.25 2.96
CA GLY A 85 29.29 1.06 2.73
C GLY A 85 29.15 -0.03 3.80
N THR A 86 28.15 0.07 4.68
CA THR A 86 27.93 -0.87 5.80
C THR A 86 26.89 -1.95 5.50
N ALA A 87 26.33 -1.95 4.29
CA ALA A 87 25.30 -2.90 3.89
C ALA A 87 25.87 -4.31 3.65
N THR A 88 25.57 -5.26 4.52
CA THR A 88 25.81 -6.69 4.29
C THR A 88 24.65 -7.31 3.48
N ASN A 89 24.94 -8.31 2.64
CA ASN A 89 23.91 -8.99 1.83
C ASN A 89 23.03 -9.96 2.64
N THR A 90 23.47 -10.34 3.85
CA THR A 90 22.90 -11.44 4.65
C THR A 90 21.74 -11.04 5.58
N ASP A 91 21.57 -9.76 5.92
CA ASP A 91 20.54 -9.28 6.87
C ASP A 91 19.49 -8.36 6.22
N ARG A 92 19.24 -8.52 4.91
CA ARG A 92 18.30 -7.65 4.21
C ARG A 92 16.87 -8.09 4.48
N ASP A 93 16.17 -7.32 5.30
CA ASP A 93 14.71 -7.39 5.41
C ASP A 93 14.10 -7.30 4.00
N PRO A 94 13.34 -8.31 3.55
CA PRO A 94 12.71 -8.30 2.23
C PRO A 94 11.84 -7.05 1.98
N LEU A 95 11.23 -6.48 3.02
CA LEU A 95 10.44 -5.24 2.92
C LEU A 95 11.27 -4.03 2.50
N SER A 96 12.58 -4.02 2.80
CA SER A 96 13.48 -2.93 2.41
C SER A 96 13.72 -2.82 0.90
N SER A 97 13.26 -3.81 0.13
CA SER A 97 13.27 -3.78 -1.34
C SER A 97 12.06 -3.08 -1.96
N VAL A 98 11.00 -2.87 -1.17
CA VAL A 98 9.72 -2.31 -1.61
C VAL A 98 9.50 -0.94 -1.00
N ASP A 99 8.88 -0.04 -1.76
CA ASP A 99 8.43 1.27 -1.28
C ASP A 99 6.98 1.44 -1.75
N VAL A 100 6.03 1.10 -0.86
CA VAL A 100 4.59 1.13 -1.19
C VAL A 100 4.13 2.58 -1.40
N LEU A 101 4.66 3.53 -0.63
CA LEU A 101 4.32 4.95 -0.79
C LEU A 101 4.60 5.42 -2.22
N ARG A 102 5.77 5.07 -2.76
CA ARG A 102 6.14 5.43 -4.13
C ARG A 102 5.20 4.84 -5.18
N VAL A 103 4.77 3.60 -4.98
CA VAL A 103 3.82 2.92 -5.88
C VAL A 103 2.43 3.56 -5.82
N MET A 104 2.05 4.05 -4.64
CA MET A 104 0.76 4.71 -4.42
C MET A 104 0.69 6.13 -4.98
N LEU A 105 1.81 6.81 -5.24
CA LEU A 105 1.82 8.22 -5.64
C LEU A 105 0.80 8.59 -6.74
N PRO A 106 0.66 7.84 -7.85
CA PRO A 106 -0.33 8.15 -8.87
C PRO A 106 -1.77 8.12 -8.35
N ALA A 107 -2.12 7.14 -7.51
CA ALA A 107 -3.44 7.06 -6.89
C ALA A 107 -3.64 8.17 -5.84
N LEU A 108 -2.60 8.49 -5.07
CA LEU A 108 -2.62 9.54 -4.05
C LEU A 108 -2.93 10.92 -4.62
N CYS A 109 -2.51 11.22 -5.85
CA CYS A 109 -2.88 12.47 -6.53
C CYS A 109 -4.40 12.66 -6.63
N HIS A 110 -5.15 11.58 -6.85
CA HIS A 110 -6.61 11.60 -6.90
C HIS A 110 -7.24 11.54 -5.51
N LEU A 111 -6.69 10.72 -4.62
CA LEU A 111 -7.17 10.56 -3.26
C LEU A 111 -6.97 11.82 -2.40
N ALA A 112 -5.94 12.63 -2.66
CA ALA A 112 -5.65 13.84 -1.89
C ALA A 112 -6.64 14.99 -2.13
N VAL A 113 -7.38 14.98 -3.26
CA VAL A 113 -8.40 16.00 -3.55
C VAL A 113 -9.79 15.62 -3.03
N GLU A 114 -9.99 14.38 -2.58
CA GLU A 114 -11.26 13.91 -2.02
C GLU A 114 -11.30 14.18 -0.52
N ASP A 115 -12.39 14.78 -0.01
CA ASP A 115 -12.46 15.28 1.37
C ASP A 115 -12.22 14.21 2.44
N GLU A 116 -12.91 13.06 2.34
CA GLU A 116 -12.78 11.96 3.30
C GLU A 116 -11.37 11.34 3.27
N SER A 117 -10.86 11.09 2.07
CA SER A 117 -9.52 10.54 1.89
C SER A 117 -8.44 11.50 2.38
N ARG A 118 -8.54 12.79 2.04
CA ARG A 118 -7.63 13.84 2.50
C ARG A 118 -7.61 13.93 4.02
N LYS A 119 -8.77 13.84 4.67
CA LYS A 119 -8.86 13.80 6.13
C LYS A 119 -8.07 12.63 6.70
N ILE A 120 -8.25 11.42 6.17
CA ILE A 120 -7.51 10.24 6.62
C ILE A 120 -6.00 10.42 6.43
N ILE A 121 -5.55 10.88 5.26
CA ILE A 121 -4.13 11.08 4.94
C ILE A 121 -3.47 12.05 5.93
N LEU A 122 -4.17 13.15 6.27
CA LEU A 122 -3.65 14.18 7.17
C LEU A 122 -3.66 13.75 8.64
N THR A 123 -4.66 12.97 9.06
CA THR A 123 -4.76 12.50 10.46
C THR A 123 -3.79 11.35 10.76
N GLN A 124 -3.36 10.58 9.76
CA GLN A 124 -2.56 9.38 10.01
C GLN A 124 -1.09 9.61 10.41
N ASN A 125 -0.64 10.86 10.51
CA ASN A 125 0.72 11.23 10.92
C ASN A 125 0.75 12.42 11.91
N GLU A 126 -0.36 12.73 12.58
CA GLU A 126 -0.34 13.49 13.84
C GLU A 126 0.03 12.58 15.00
#